data_AF-A0A4S2KAW9-F1
#
_entry.id   AF-A0A4S2KAW9-F1
#
_cell.length_a   1.000
_cell.length_b   1.000
_cell.length_c   1.000
_cell.angle_alpha   90.00
_cell.angle_beta   90.00
_cell.angle_gamma   90.00
#
_symmetry.space_group_name_H-M   'P 1'
#
loop_
_entity.id
_entity.type
_entity.pdbx_description
1 polymer ?
#
loop_
_entity_poly.entity_id
_entity_poly.type
_entity_poly.pdbx_seq_one_letter_code
_entity_poly.pdbx_strand_id
1 'polypeptide(L)'
;MAKRTQAAWHLPDRKDDTVPVLRLYNSLTKEKEVFVPQFGNCVSWYSCGPTVYDASHMGHARSYISFDILRRVMSDYFKYNVSYVMNITDIDDKIIKRARQNYLYEKYVEENHSHNGILDDIREVMTNFENVVKTTNCADKKCMLEKMLHRIKKANEDLQKAVKEKDERRIAESQEALLREARDPLANWLDDIKGSTVTEHSIFNKLSQHWEAEYHIDMNALNVRFKCIKTKRAHES
;
A
#
# COMPACT_ATOMS: atom_id res chain seq x y z
N MET A 1 -9.37 5.04 27.14
CA MET A 1 -8.78 6.09 26.28
C MET A 1 -9.64 7.33 26.40
N ALA A 2 -9.09 8.45 26.87
CA ALA A 2 -9.83 9.71 26.92
C ALA A 2 -10.21 10.11 25.48
N LYS A 3 -11.50 10.41 25.25
CA LYS A 3 -11.99 10.87 23.94
C LYS A 3 -11.27 12.17 23.62
N ARG A 4 -10.37 12.18 22.62
CA ARG A 4 -9.68 13.40 22.15
C ARG A 4 -10.77 14.41 21.78
N THR A 5 -10.97 15.42 22.62
CA THR A 5 -11.84 16.56 22.33
C THR A 5 -11.05 17.53 21.48
N GLN A 6 -11.59 17.84 20.32
CA GLN A 6 -10.99 18.82 19.42
C GLN A 6 -11.22 20.21 19.98
N ALA A 7 -10.18 21.05 20.00
CA ALA A 7 -10.30 22.44 20.46
C ALA A 7 -11.25 23.23 19.55
N ALA A 8 -11.86 24.29 20.11
CA ALA A 8 -12.70 25.20 19.34
C ALA A 8 -11.88 25.90 18.24
N TRP A 9 -12.42 25.94 17.03
CA TRP A 9 -11.82 26.62 15.89
C TRP A 9 -12.10 28.12 15.97
N HIS A 10 -11.05 28.93 15.80
CA HIS A 10 -11.14 30.39 15.77
C HIS A 10 -10.43 30.90 14.51
N LEU A 11 -11.14 31.72 13.73
CA LEU A 11 -10.59 32.33 12.52
C LEU A 11 -9.55 33.40 12.90
N PRO A 12 -8.32 33.37 12.33
CA PRO A 12 -7.33 34.42 12.54
C PRO A 12 -7.71 35.76 11.86
N ASP A 13 -7.21 36.87 12.41
CA ASP A 13 -7.45 38.21 11.87
C ASP A 13 -6.70 38.47 10.55
N ARG A 14 -7.39 39.11 9.59
CA ARG A 14 -6.86 39.46 8.28
C ARG A 14 -6.09 40.78 8.32
N LYS A 15 -4.96 40.86 7.60
CA LYS A 15 -4.11 42.06 7.55
C LYS A 15 -4.38 43.02 6.37
N ASP A 16 -4.94 42.56 5.25
CA ASP A 16 -5.13 43.38 4.03
C ASP A 16 -6.33 42.90 3.19
N ASP A 17 -7.26 43.81 2.88
CA ASP A 17 -8.53 43.55 2.18
C ASP A 17 -8.48 43.68 0.65
N THR A 18 -7.36 44.13 0.07
CA THR A 18 -7.28 44.51 -1.35
C THR A 18 -7.00 43.38 -2.34
N VAL A 19 -6.72 42.17 -1.85
CA VAL A 19 -6.27 41.00 -2.63
C VAL A 19 -7.40 39.96 -2.79
N PRO A 20 -7.51 39.21 -3.91
CA PRO A 20 -8.48 38.14 -4.07
C PRO A 20 -8.44 37.14 -2.91
N VAL A 21 -9.63 36.81 -2.38
CA VAL A 21 -9.76 36.03 -1.15
C VAL A 21 -9.81 34.53 -1.47
N LEU A 22 -8.82 33.79 -0.98
CA LEU A 22 -8.87 32.32 -1.00
C LEU A 22 -9.92 31.85 0.02
N ARG A 23 -10.90 31.07 -0.43
CA ARG A 23 -11.84 30.37 0.45
C ARG A 23 -11.67 28.87 0.34
N LEU A 24 -11.52 28.20 1.46
CA LEU A 24 -11.34 26.74 1.54
C LEU A 24 -12.52 26.12 2.29
N TYR A 25 -12.88 24.90 1.89
CA TYR A 25 -13.85 24.11 2.63
C TYR A 25 -13.17 23.53 3.88
N ASN A 26 -13.61 23.92 5.06
CA ASN A 26 -13.10 23.43 6.32
C ASN A 26 -13.96 22.25 6.79
N SER A 27 -13.40 21.04 6.81
CA SER A 27 -14.13 19.85 7.25
C SER A 27 -14.53 19.87 8.74
N LEU A 28 -13.91 20.72 9.56
CA LEU A 28 -14.25 20.88 10.98
C LEU A 28 -15.57 21.62 11.18
N THR A 29 -15.76 22.71 10.44
CA THR A 29 -16.99 23.52 10.49
C THR A 29 -17.99 23.12 9.41
N LYS A 30 -17.56 22.35 8.41
CA LYS A 30 -18.32 21.92 7.23
C LYS A 30 -18.78 23.08 6.34
N GLU A 31 -18.06 24.20 6.38
CA GLU A 31 -18.38 25.42 5.64
C GLU A 31 -17.18 25.92 4.81
N LYS A 32 -17.46 26.83 3.87
CA LYS A 32 -16.41 27.53 3.12
C LYS A 32 -15.96 28.76 3.90
N GLU A 33 -14.76 28.72 4.42
CA GLU A 33 -14.19 29.79 5.25
C GLU A 33 -13.14 30.57 4.47
N VAL A 34 -12.92 31.82 4.87
CA VAL A 34 -11.81 32.61 4.37
C VAL A 34 -10.51 31.99 4.91
N PHE A 35 -9.55 31.71 4.03
CA PHE A 35 -8.26 31.20 4.43
C PHE A 35 -7.36 32.37 4.87
N VAL A 36 -7.00 32.38 6.16
CA VAL A 36 -6.07 33.35 6.75
C VAL A 36 -4.90 32.59 7.37
N PRO A 37 -3.66 32.75 6.87
CA PRO A 37 -2.50 32.10 7.47
C PRO A 37 -2.21 32.65 8.88
N GLN A 38 -1.79 31.77 9.78
CA GLN A 38 -1.46 32.14 11.16
C GLN A 38 -0.25 33.08 11.26
N PHE A 39 0.72 32.94 10.36
CA PHE A 39 2.00 33.67 10.41
C PHE A 39 2.21 34.53 9.16
N GLY A 40 1.49 35.64 9.07
CA GLY A 40 1.61 36.59 7.96
C GLY A 40 1.25 35.92 6.63
N ASN A 41 2.20 35.81 5.71
CA ASN A 41 2.01 35.17 4.41
C ASN A 41 2.53 33.72 4.36
N CYS A 42 2.99 33.18 5.50
CA CYS A 42 3.55 31.84 5.59
C CYS A 42 2.47 30.81 5.91
N VAL A 43 2.39 29.76 5.09
CA VAL A 43 1.47 28.63 5.25
C VAL A 43 2.27 27.39 5.61
N SER A 44 2.02 26.83 6.79
CA SER A 44 2.52 25.51 7.18
C SER A 44 1.46 24.47 6.87
N TRP A 45 1.76 23.54 5.98
CA TRP A 45 0.79 22.55 5.50
C TRP A 45 1.36 21.14 5.65
N TYR A 46 0.63 20.28 6.36
CA TYR A 46 0.88 18.85 6.47
C TYR A 46 -0.13 18.02 5.68
N SER A 47 0.34 16.95 5.03
CA SER A 47 -0.51 15.91 4.47
C SER A 47 0.00 14.51 4.86
N CYS A 48 -0.93 13.55 4.92
CA CYS A 48 -0.55 12.15 5.08
C CYS A 48 0.00 11.62 3.75
N GLY A 49 1.21 11.05 3.77
CA GLY A 49 1.78 10.36 2.62
C GLY A 49 1.49 8.86 2.59
N PRO A 50 2.18 8.11 1.73
CA PRO A 50 1.89 6.71 1.47
C PRO A 50 2.42 5.79 2.58
N THR A 51 1.77 4.63 2.72
CA THR A 51 2.36 3.46 3.41
C THR A 51 3.04 2.58 2.36
N VAL A 52 4.37 2.47 2.43
CA VAL A 52 5.20 1.86 1.37
C VAL A 52 5.30 0.34 1.52
N TYR A 53 4.18 -0.36 1.41
CA TYR A 53 4.11 -1.83 1.46
C TYR A 53 3.79 -2.49 0.12
N ASP A 54 3.25 -1.73 -0.82
CA ASP A 54 2.82 -2.18 -2.14
C ASP A 54 2.77 -0.98 -3.13
N ALA A 55 2.51 -1.27 -4.40
CA ALA A 55 2.42 -0.28 -5.46
C ALA A 55 1.36 0.80 -5.16
N SER A 56 1.69 2.04 -5.53
CA SER A 56 0.73 3.14 -5.44
C SER A 56 -0.38 2.98 -6.48
N HIS A 57 -1.64 2.91 -6.03
CA HIS A 57 -2.79 2.83 -6.93
C HIS A 57 -3.29 4.23 -7.37
N MET A 58 -4.16 4.28 -8.38
CA MET A 58 -4.71 5.53 -8.93
C MET A 58 -5.34 6.49 -7.90
N GLY A 59 -5.93 5.95 -6.82
CA GLY A 59 -6.45 6.78 -5.71
C GLY A 59 -5.38 7.63 -5.01
N HIS A 60 -4.15 7.12 -4.91
CA HIS A 60 -3.02 7.84 -4.36
C HIS A 60 -2.57 8.94 -5.34
N ALA A 61 -2.39 8.59 -6.61
CA ALA A 61 -2.02 9.53 -7.66
C ALA A 61 -2.99 10.73 -7.72
N ARG A 62 -4.30 10.48 -7.70
CA ARG A 62 -5.32 11.53 -7.68
C ARG A 62 -5.11 12.50 -6.51
N SER A 63 -4.87 11.97 -5.31
CA SER A 63 -4.68 12.77 -4.11
C SER A 63 -3.43 13.65 -4.20
N TYR A 64 -2.29 13.07 -4.58
CA TYR A 64 -1.02 13.80 -4.65
C TYR A 64 -1.01 14.86 -5.75
N ILE A 65 -1.60 14.57 -6.92
CA ILE A 65 -1.81 15.57 -7.98
C ILE A 65 -2.69 16.70 -7.48
N SER A 66 -3.81 16.39 -6.80
CA SER A 66 -4.72 17.41 -6.28
C SER A 66 -4.02 18.33 -5.28
N PHE A 67 -3.21 17.77 -4.37
CA PHE A 67 -2.43 18.57 -3.43
C PHE A 67 -1.37 19.43 -4.12
N ASP A 68 -0.68 18.91 -5.15
CA ASP A 68 0.29 19.72 -5.89
C ASP A 68 -0.37 20.86 -6.67
N ILE A 69 -1.53 20.62 -7.29
CA ILE A 69 -2.33 21.68 -7.94
C ILE A 69 -2.72 22.75 -6.94
N LEU A 70 -3.28 22.36 -5.79
CA LEU A 70 -3.65 23.30 -4.73
C LEU A 70 -2.44 24.09 -4.24
N ARG A 71 -1.31 23.43 -4.03
CA ARG A 71 -0.06 24.08 -3.62
C ARG A 71 0.40 25.12 -4.64
N ARG A 72 0.35 24.80 -5.94
CA ARG A 72 0.68 25.73 -7.03
C ARG A 72 -0.30 26.90 -7.07
N VAL A 73 -1.59 26.67 -6.88
CA VAL A 73 -2.57 27.78 -6.81
C VAL A 73 -2.26 28.68 -5.62
N MET A 74 -1.96 28.13 -4.45
CA MET A 74 -1.62 28.92 -3.27
C MET A 74 -0.30 29.70 -3.43
N SER A 75 0.75 29.07 -3.96
CA SER A 75 2.06 29.71 -4.11
C SER A 75 2.16 30.62 -5.33
N ASP A 76 1.65 30.19 -6.48
CA ASP A 76 1.93 30.83 -7.76
C ASP A 76 0.85 31.86 -8.11
N TYR A 77 -0.41 31.64 -7.72
CA TYR A 77 -1.51 32.59 -7.94
C TYR A 77 -1.74 33.51 -6.74
N PHE A 78 -1.96 32.97 -5.54
CA PHE A 78 -2.19 33.77 -4.33
C PHE A 78 -0.91 34.28 -3.65
N LYS A 79 0.28 33.86 -4.11
CA LYS A 79 1.59 34.31 -3.62
C LYS A 79 1.86 33.99 -2.15
N TYR A 80 1.25 32.94 -1.59
CA TYR A 80 1.57 32.45 -0.25
C TYR A 80 2.96 31.79 -0.21
N ASN A 81 3.69 31.98 0.90
CA ASN A 81 4.92 31.24 1.18
C ASN A 81 4.56 29.88 1.82
N VAL A 82 4.45 28.84 0.99
CA VAL A 82 3.98 27.52 1.43
C VAL A 82 5.13 26.59 1.81
N SER A 83 5.18 26.21 3.09
CA SER A 83 5.99 25.11 3.62
C SER A 83 5.12 23.86 3.73
N TYR A 84 5.34 22.89 2.84
CA TYR A 84 4.52 21.67 2.71
C TYR A 84 5.31 20.44 3.19
N VAL A 85 4.75 19.66 4.12
CA VAL A 85 5.39 18.49 4.71
C VAL A 85 4.49 17.28 4.49
N MET A 86 5.08 16.15 4.13
CA MET A 86 4.37 14.89 3.93
C MET A 86 5.21 13.76 4.51
N ASN A 87 4.62 12.92 5.35
CA ASN A 87 5.31 11.77 5.91
C ASN A 87 5.40 10.62 4.90
N ILE A 88 6.32 9.68 5.13
CA ILE A 88 6.27 8.36 4.48
C ILE A 88 6.17 7.34 5.60
N THR A 89 5.15 6.49 5.55
CA THR A 89 4.97 5.43 6.54
C THR A 89 5.76 4.21 6.09
N ASP A 90 6.96 4.07 6.64
CA ASP A 90 7.91 3.00 6.39
C ASP A 90 7.90 1.90 7.46
N ILE A 91 7.10 2.10 8.52
CA ILE A 91 6.87 1.14 9.61
C ILE A 91 5.36 1.00 9.81
N ASP A 92 4.81 -0.18 9.53
CA ASP A 92 3.39 -0.53 9.68
C ASP A 92 3.25 -2.06 9.72
N ASP A 93 2.24 -2.59 10.42
CA ASP A 93 1.96 -4.04 10.48
C ASP A 93 1.78 -4.66 9.09
N LYS A 94 1.25 -3.89 8.13
CA LYS A 94 1.10 -4.33 6.73
C LYS A 94 2.43 -4.49 6.02
N ILE A 95 3.41 -3.62 6.32
CA ILE A 95 4.77 -3.72 5.77
C ILE A 95 5.44 -4.98 6.33
N ILE A 96 5.35 -5.19 7.65
CA ILE A 96 5.93 -6.35 8.32
C ILE A 96 5.35 -7.64 7.73
N LYS A 97 4.02 -7.73 7.66
CA LYS A 97 3.34 -8.89 7.10
C LYS A 97 3.72 -9.14 5.64
N ARG A 98 3.68 -8.11 4.79
CA ARG A 98 3.97 -8.28 3.35
C ARG A 98 5.43 -8.65 3.09
N ALA A 99 6.37 -8.08 3.82
CA ALA A 99 7.79 -8.39 3.67
C ALA A 99 8.07 -9.84 4.08
N ARG A 100 7.46 -10.30 5.17
CA ARG A 100 7.58 -11.68 5.65
C ARG A 100 7.00 -12.68 4.67
N GLN A 101 5.82 -12.39 4.12
CA GLN A 101 5.18 -13.18 3.07
C GLN A 101 6.05 -13.31 1.82
N ASN A 102 6.61 -12.19 1.34
CA ASN A 102 7.50 -12.20 0.18
C ASN A 102 8.76 -13.03 0.45
N TYR A 103 9.42 -12.82 1.59
CA TYR A 103 10.62 -13.56 1.97
C TYR A 103 10.36 -15.07 2.08
N LEU A 104 9.29 -15.48 2.76
CA LEU A 104 8.96 -16.89 2.94
C LEU A 104 8.58 -17.56 1.62
N TYR A 105 7.86 -16.85 0.75
CA TYR A 105 7.52 -17.34 -0.58
C TYR A 105 8.76 -17.50 -1.46
N GLU A 106 9.64 -16.49 -1.50
CA GLU A 106 10.90 -16.54 -2.26
C GLU A 106 11.76 -17.73 -1.79
N LYS A 107 11.93 -17.89 -0.48
CA LYS A 107 12.64 -19.02 0.12
C LYS A 107 12.02 -20.38 -0.25
N TYR A 108 10.68 -20.48 -0.22
CA TYR A 108 9.98 -21.71 -0.58
C TYR A 108 10.23 -22.12 -2.04
N VAL A 109 10.28 -21.15 -2.95
CA VAL A 109 10.58 -21.38 -4.37
C VAL A 109 12.05 -21.78 -4.56
N GLU A 110 12.99 -21.14 -3.85
CA GLU A 110 14.43 -21.45 -3.92
C GLU A 110 14.79 -22.84 -3.37
N GLU A 111 14.05 -23.32 -2.35
CA GLU A 111 14.25 -24.65 -1.73
C GLU A 111 13.94 -25.82 -2.68
N ASN A 112 13.41 -25.56 -3.90
CA ASN A 112 13.19 -26.55 -4.96
C ASN A 112 12.50 -27.84 -4.48
N HIS A 113 11.37 -27.67 -3.80
CA HIS A 113 10.54 -28.75 -3.29
C HIS A 113 10.16 -29.75 -4.39
N SER A 114 9.99 -31.02 -4.00
CA SER A 114 9.47 -32.03 -4.93
C SER A 114 8.04 -31.69 -5.37
N HIS A 115 7.70 -32.01 -6.63
CA HIS A 115 6.34 -31.80 -7.17
C HIS A 115 5.24 -32.40 -6.28
N ASN A 116 5.49 -33.55 -5.65
CA ASN A 116 4.53 -34.18 -4.72
C ASN A 116 4.39 -33.36 -3.42
N GLY A 117 5.50 -32.85 -2.88
CA GLY A 117 5.46 -31.98 -1.69
C GLY A 117 4.67 -30.69 -1.96
N ILE A 118 4.89 -30.06 -3.12
CA ILE A 118 4.14 -28.86 -3.53
C ILE A 118 2.64 -29.16 -3.64
N LEU A 119 2.27 -30.30 -4.25
CA LEU A 119 0.86 -30.71 -4.36
C LEU A 119 0.21 -30.93 -2.99
N ASP A 120 0.93 -31.45 -2.02
CA ASP A 120 0.42 -31.66 -0.65
C ASP A 120 0.28 -30.33 0.11
N ASP A 121 1.28 -29.45 0.05
CA ASP A 121 1.22 -28.11 0.65
C ASP A 121 0.05 -27.29 0.06
N ILE A 122 -0.09 -27.30 -1.28
CA ILE A 122 -1.15 -26.59 -1.98
C ILE A 122 -2.54 -27.14 -1.62
N ARG A 123 -2.67 -28.44 -1.32
CA ARG A 123 -3.94 -29.01 -0.84
C ARG A 123 -4.35 -28.39 0.49
N GLU A 124 -3.42 -28.21 1.41
CA GLU A 124 -3.69 -27.54 2.70
C GLU A 124 -4.02 -26.05 2.48
N VAL A 125 -3.25 -25.35 1.65
CA VAL A 125 -3.50 -23.95 1.28
C VAL A 125 -4.90 -23.77 0.70
N MET A 126 -5.32 -24.63 -0.24
CA MET A 126 -6.65 -24.58 -0.83
C MET A 126 -7.76 -24.78 0.21
N THR A 127 -7.56 -25.70 1.17
CA THR A 127 -8.52 -25.97 2.25
C THR A 127 -8.71 -24.74 3.13
N ASN A 128 -7.62 -24.09 3.52
CA ASN A 128 -7.67 -22.86 4.31
C ASN A 128 -8.30 -21.71 3.52
N PHE A 129 -7.93 -21.58 2.24
CA PHE A 129 -8.46 -20.53 1.37
C PHE A 129 -9.97 -20.70 1.09
N GLU A 130 -10.47 -21.94 0.97
CA GLU A 130 -11.90 -22.23 0.88
C GLU A 130 -12.67 -21.76 2.12
N ASN A 131 -12.08 -21.91 3.31
CA ASN A 131 -12.70 -21.41 4.53
C ASN A 131 -12.76 -19.87 4.52
N VAL A 132 -11.70 -19.19 4.06
CA VAL A 132 -11.71 -17.73 3.90
C VAL A 132 -12.82 -17.28 2.93
N VAL A 133 -12.97 -17.96 1.80
CA VAL A 133 -14.05 -17.69 0.83
C VAL A 133 -15.43 -17.84 1.48
N LYS A 134 -15.66 -18.91 2.27
CA LYS A 134 -16.93 -19.17 2.96
C LYS A 134 -17.27 -18.09 3.98
N THR A 135 -16.28 -17.61 4.73
CA THR A 135 -16.45 -16.58 5.76
C THR A 135 -16.55 -15.14 5.23
N THR A 136 -16.33 -14.93 3.92
CA THR A 136 -16.33 -13.60 3.32
C THR A 136 -17.77 -13.12 3.03
N ASN A 137 -18.17 -12.02 3.67
CA ASN A 137 -19.54 -11.49 3.58
C ASN A 137 -19.76 -10.51 2.42
N CYS A 138 -18.70 -9.90 1.87
CA CYS A 138 -18.80 -8.98 0.75
C CYS A 138 -18.88 -9.75 -0.57
N ALA A 139 -19.96 -9.54 -1.34
CA ALA A 139 -20.21 -10.25 -2.60
C ALA A 139 -19.07 -10.08 -3.63
N ASP A 140 -18.61 -8.84 -3.83
CA ASP A 140 -17.54 -8.56 -4.80
C ASP A 140 -16.23 -9.24 -4.40
N LYS A 141 -15.86 -9.13 -3.11
CA LYS A 141 -14.67 -9.79 -2.57
C LYS A 141 -14.78 -11.31 -2.66
N LYS A 142 -15.95 -11.87 -2.36
CA LYS A 142 -16.20 -13.31 -2.45
C LYS A 142 -16.06 -13.81 -3.88
N CYS A 143 -16.66 -13.11 -4.86
CA CYS A 143 -16.52 -13.44 -6.28
C CYS A 143 -15.06 -13.41 -6.74
N MET A 144 -14.27 -12.43 -6.29
CA MET A 144 -12.84 -12.35 -6.59
C MET A 144 -12.08 -13.56 -6.02
N LEU A 145 -12.33 -13.92 -4.76
CA LEU A 145 -11.68 -15.06 -4.10
C LEU A 145 -12.07 -16.39 -4.74
N GLU A 146 -13.34 -16.58 -5.14
CA GLU A 146 -13.81 -17.76 -5.85
C GLU A 146 -13.12 -17.91 -7.21
N LYS A 147 -12.98 -16.82 -7.97
CA LYS A 147 -12.22 -16.82 -9.23
C LYS A 147 -10.76 -17.19 -9.02
N MET A 148 -10.16 -16.71 -7.94
CA MET A 148 -8.78 -17.06 -7.59
C MET A 148 -8.64 -18.55 -7.23
N LEU A 149 -9.52 -19.06 -6.38
CA LEU A 149 -9.56 -20.48 -6.02
C LEU A 149 -9.73 -21.38 -7.27
N HIS A 150 -10.59 -20.97 -8.21
CA HIS A 150 -10.77 -21.70 -9.46
C HIS A 150 -9.49 -21.77 -10.30
N ARG A 151 -8.72 -20.68 -10.40
CA ARG A 151 -7.43 -20.68 -11.11
C ARG A 151 -6.40 -21.61 -10.44
N ILE A 152 -6.34 -21.58 -9.12
CA ILE A 152 -5.43 -22.45 -8.35
C ILE A 152 -5.81 -23.93 -8.55
N LYS A 153 -7.11 -24.27 -8.45
CA LYS A 153 -7.60 -25.64 -8.69
C LYS A 153 -7.22 -26.15 -10.08
N LYS A 154 -7.43 -25.32 -11.11
CA LYS A 154 -7.06 -25.64 -12.47
C LYS A 154 -5.55 -25.89 -12.61
N ALA A 155 -4.71 -24.99 -12.11
CA ALA A 155 -3.25 -25.16 -12.17
C ALA A 155 -2.77 -26.40 -11.40
N ASN A 156 -3.42 -26.74 -10.29
CA ASN A 156 -3.14 -27.94 -9.51
C ASN A 156 -3.52 -29.23 -10.27
N GLU A 157 -4.68 -29.24 -10.96
CA GLU A 157 -5.08 -30.35 -11.84
C GLU A 157 -4.10 -30.54 -13.01
N ASP A 158 -3.64 -29.44 -13.62
CA ASP A 158 -2.67 -29.45 -14.71
C ASP A 158 -1.34 -30.08 -14.26
N LEU A 159 -0.82 -29.68 -13.08
CA LEU A 159 0.38 -30.28 -12.50
C LEU A 159 0.19 -31.77 -12.18
N GLN A 160 -0.94 -32.15 -11.58
CA GLN A 160 -1.24 -33.57 -11.29
C GLN A 160 -1.27 -34.41 -12.56
N LYS A 161 -1.85 -33.88 -13.65
CA LYS A 161 -1.88 -34.56 -14.94
C LYS A 161 -0.47 -34.72 -15.51
N ALA A 162 0.34 -33.67 -15.49
CA ALA A 162 1.72 -33.72 -15.97
C ALA A 162 2.57 -34.73 -15.19
N VAL A 163 2.40 -34.80 -13.87
CA VAL A 163 3.08 -35.79 -13.00
C VAL A 163 2.67 -37.22 -13.35
N LYS A 164 1.36 -37.46 -13.61
CA LYS A 164 0.87 -38.78 -14.04
C LYS A 164 1.41 -39.19 -15.41
N GLU A 165 1.52 -38.25 -16.33
CA GLU A 165 2.03 -38.45 -17.69
C GLU A 165 3.58 -38.57 -17.72
N LYS A 166 4.27 -38.24 -16.61
CA LYS A 166 5.74 -38.22 -16.48
C LYS A 166 6.43 -37.33 -17.52
N ASP A 167 5.77 -36.25 -17.94
CA ASP A 167 6.32 -35.26 -18.87
C ASP A 167 7.09 -34.20 -18.09
N GLU A 168 8.42 -34.34 -17.98
CA GLU A 168 9.27 -33.45 -17.19
C GLU A 168 9.16 -31.98 -17.59
N ARG A 169 8.98 -31.68 -18.88
CA ARG A 169 8.84 -30.30 -19.36
C ARG A 169 7.52 -29.71 -18.91
N ARG A 170 6.42 -30.43 -19.12
CA ARG A 170 5.09 -29.96 -18.70
C ARG A 170 4.96 -29.87 -17.19
N ILE A 171 5.67 -30.74 -16.46
CA ILE A 171 5.74 -30.69 -15.00
C ILE A 171 6.36 -29.36 -14.55
N ALA A 172 7.52 -28.96 -15.10
CA ALA A 172 8.19 -27.71 -14.73
C ALA A 172 7.31 -26.49 -15.05
N GLU A 173 6.73 -26.43 -16.26
CA GLU A 173 5.85 -25.34 -16.69
C GLU A 173 4.58 -25.27 -15.80
N SER A 174 3.96 -26.40 -15.48
CA SER A 174 2.76 -26.43 -14.63
C SER A 174 3.06 -26.09 -13.17
N GLN A 175 4.24 -26.48 -12.66
CA GLN A 175 4.68 -26.13 -11.31
C GLN A 175 4.87 -24.62 -11.17
N GLU A 176 5.57 -23.99 -12.12
CA GLU A 176 5.75 -22.54 -12.11
C GLU A 176 4.41 -21.81 -12.18
N ALA A 177 3.50 -22.27 -13.05
CA ALA A 177 2.15 -21.72 -13.16
C ALA A 177 1.37 -21.86 -11.85
N LEU A 178 1.43 -23.02 -11.19
CA LEU A 178 0.76 -23.25 -9.92
C LEU A 178 1.28 -22.33 -8.82
N LEU A 179 2.60 -22.24 -8.66
CA LEU A 179 3.22 -21.37 -7.66
C LEU A 179 2.84 -19.90 -7.90
N ARG A 180 2.80 -19.47 -9.17
CA ARG A 180 2.36 -18.12 -9.55
C ARG A 180 0.91 -17.85 -9.18
N GLU A 181 -0.02 -18.73 -9.52
CA GLU A 181 -1.46 -18.55 -9.22
C GLU A 181 -1.75 -18.66 -7.72
N ALA A 182 -1.00 -19.51 -7.00
CA ALA A 182 -1.15 -19.75 -5.57
C ALA A 182 -0.31 -18.81 -4.70
N ARG A 183 0.41 -17.83 -5.28
CA ARG A 183 1.38 -16.98 -4.57
C ARG A 183 0.81 -16.38 -3.29
N ASP A 184 -0.30 -15.63 -3.36
CA ASP A 184 -0.81 -14.95 -2.17
C ASP A 184 -1.37 -15.93 -1.11
N PRO A 185 -2.17 -16.96 -1.45
CA PRO A 185 -2.64 -17.94 -0.46
C PRO A 185 -1.49 -18.75 0.16
N LEU A 186 -0.51 -19.16 -0.66
CA LEU A 186 0.67 -19.88 -0.19
C LEU A 186 1.52 -19.00 0.73
N ALA A 187 1.78 -17.75 0.34
CA ALA A 187 2.55 -16.82 1.15
C ALA A 187 1.85 -16.53 2.49
N ASN A 188 0.52 -16.39 2.51
CA ASN A 188 -0.24 -16.26 3.76
C ASN A 188 -0.13 -17.51 4.65
N TRP A 189 -0.26 -18.70 4.07
CA TRP A 189 -0.14 -19.96 4.83
C TRP A 189 1.27 -20.15 5.39
N LEU A 190 2.32 -19.87 4.60
CA LEU A 190 3.71 -19.87 5.06
C LEU A 190 3.92 -18.87 6.21
N ASP A 191 3.31 -17.70 6.12
CA ASP A 191 3.33 -16.66 7.15
C ASP A 191 2.73 -17.14 8.48
N ASP A 192 1.62 -17.87 8.42
CA ASP A 192 0.94 -18.41 9.59
C ASP A 192 1.78 -19.50 10.30
N ILE A 193 2.56 -20.30 9.54
CA ILE A 193 3.38 -21.39 10.08
C ILE A 193 4.76 -20.92 10.52
N LYS A 194 5.45 -20.19 9.64
CA LYS A 194 6.87 -19.82 9.77
C LYS A 194 7.07 -18.35 10.08
N GLY A 195 6.03 -17.53 10.16
CA GLY A 195 6.19 -16.09 10.31
C GLY A 195 6.86 -15.64 11.63
N SER A 196 6.77 -16.43 12.70
CA SER A 196 7.51 -16.14 13.94
C SER A 196 9.03 -16.29 13.80
N THR A 197 9.50 -17.02 12.78
CA THR A 197 10.93 -17.28 12.55
C THR A 197 11.64 -16.12 11.84
N VAL A 198 10.89 -15.21 11.22
CA VAL A 198 11.44 -14.09 10.45
C VAL A 198 11.59 -12.87 11.36
N THR A 199 12.82 -12.61 11.81
CA THR A 199 13.14 -11.53 12.75
C THR A 199 14.10 -10.47 12.18
N GLU A 200 14.70 -10.76 11.04
CA GLU A 200 15.71 -9.91 10.42
C GLU A 200 15.14 -8.56 9.95
N HIS A 201 15.63 -7.47 10.54
CA HIS A 201 15.10 -6.14 10.26
C HIS A 201 15.35 -5.66 8.82
N SER A 202 16.42 -6.17 8.19
CA SER A 202 16.78 -5.89 6.80
C SER A 202 15.70 -6.33 5.80
N ILE A 203 14.94 -7.39 6.11
CA ILE A 203 13.86 -7.89 5.26
C ILE A 203 12.74 -6.85 5.16
N PHE A 204 12.37 -6.23 6.27
CA PHE A 204 11.30 -5.21 6.32
C PHE A 204 11.74 -3.92 5.63
N ASN A 205 12.98 -3.48 5.89
CA ASN A 205 13.52 -2.25 5.30
C ASN A 205 13.69 -2.35 3.79
N LYS A 206 14.05 -3.52 3.26
CA LYS A 206 14.19 -3.72 1.81
C LYS A 206 12.87 -3.49 1.07
N LEU A 207 11.75 -3.97 1.64
CA LEU A 207 10.43 -3.79 1.04
C LEU A 207 10.02 -2.31 1.03
N SER A 208 10.15 -1.62 2.17
CA SER A 208 9.75 -0.22 2.29
C SER A 208 10.60 0.69 1.41
N GLN A 209 11.91 0.46 1.35
CA GLN A 209 12.81 1.21 0.46
C GLN A 209 12.48 1.02 -1.02
N HIS A 210 12.14 -0.20 -1.42
CA HIS A 210 11.74 -0.48 -2.81
C HIS A 210 10.50 0.33 -3.19
N TRP A 211 9.43 0.26 -2.39
CA TRP A 211 8.19 0.96 -2.70
C TRP A 211 8.27 2.48 -2.49
N GLU A 212 9.12 2.96 -1.59
CA GLU A 212 9.46 4.38 -1.48
C GLU A 212 10.12 4.88 -2.77
N ALA A 213 11.07 4.12 -3.34
CA ALA A 213 11.72 4.48 -4.60
C ALA A 213 10.72 4.49 -5.78
N GLU A 214 9.88 3.45 -5.92
CA GLU A 214 8.83 3.40 -6.95
C GLU A 214 7.85 4.56 -6.81
N TYR A 215 7.43 4.89 -5.58
CA TYR A 215 6.59 6.05 -5.31
C TYR A 215 7.22 7.35 -5.82
N HIS A 216 8.51 7.55 -5.59
CA HIS A 216 9.21 8.74 -6.10
C HIS A 216 9.29 8.77 -7.62
N ILE A 217 9.48 7.62 -8.28
CA ILE A 217 9.45 7.50 -9.74
C ILE A 217 8.07 7.92 -10.26
N ASP A 218 6.99 7.37 -9.69
CA ASP A 218 5.62 7.70 -10.07
C ASP A 218 5.31 9.19 -9.92
N MET A 219 5.66 9.77 -8.77
CA MET A 219 5.40 11.19 -8.52
C MET A 219 6.21 12.10 -9.46
N ASN A 220 7.44 11.72 -9.81
CA ASN A 220 8.22 12.43 -10.82
C ASN A 220 7.56 12.33 -12.21
N ALA A 221 7.09 11.16 -12.60
CA ALA A 221 6.37 10.95 -13.87
C ALA A 221 5.08 11.77 -13.94
N LEU A 222 4.40 11.96 -12.80
CA LEU A 222 3.21 12.82 -12.66
C LEU A 222 3.53 14.31 -12.53
N ASN A 223 4.80 14.71 -12.58
CA ASN A 223 5.27 16.09 -12.41
C ASN A 223 4.82 16.71 -11.07
N VAL A 224 4.74 15.91 -10.02
CA VAL A 224 4.48 16.36 -8.66
C VAL A 224 5.77 16.94 -8.08
N ARG A 225 5.73 18.20 -7.64
CA ARG A 225 6.92 18.92 -7.19
C ARG A 225 7.33 18.49 -5.76
N PHE A 226 8.44 17.78 -5.64
CA PHE A 226 9.01 17.36 -4.34
C PHE A 226 9.82 18.42 -3.59
N LYS A 227 10.33 19.46 -4.26
CA LYS A 227 11.38 20.36 -3.73
C LYS A 227 11.06 21.15 -2.44
N CYS A 228 9.84 21.09 -1.92
CA CYS A 228 9.49 21.64 -0.59
C CYS A 228 9.05 20.59 0.43
N ILE A 229 8.99 19.31 0.07
CA ILE A 229 8.54 18.23 0.95
C ILE A 229 9.72 17.78 1.80
N LYS A 230 9.67 18.05 3.11
CA LYS A 230 10.46 17.27 4.06
C LYS A 230 9.72 15.96 4.27
N THR A 231 10.23 14.87 3.72
CA THR A 231 9.80 13.53 4.10
C THR A 231 10.33 13.26 5.50
N LYS A 232 9.41 12.98 6.43
CA LYS A 232 9.77 12.45 7.75
C LYS A 232 9.44 10.97 7.75
N ARG A 233 10.43 10.15 8.12
CA ARG A 233 10.22 8.73 8.36
C ARG A 233 9.62 8.50 9.73
N ALA A 234 8.87 7.43 9.92
CA ALA A 234 8.19 7.17 11.19
C ALA A 234 9.19 6.99 12.35
N HIS A 235 10.42 6.56 12.07
CA HIS A 235 11.49 6.43 13.07
C HIS A 235 12.21 7.74 13.44
N GLU A 236 11.94 8.84 12.71
CA GLU A 236 12.52 10.17 12.99
C GLU A 236 11.58 11.09 13.78
N SER A 237 10.44 10.57 14.23
CA SER A 237 9.37 11.30 14.94
C SER A 237 9.23 10.93 16.40
#